data_AF-A0A7R8XEA6-F1
#
_entry.id   AF-A0A7R8XEA6-F1
#
_cell.length_a   1.000
_cell.length_b   1.000
_cell.length_c   1.000
_cell.angle_alpha   90.00
_cell.angle_beta   90.00
_cell.angle_gamma   90.00
#
_symmetry.space_group_name_H-M   'P 1'
#
loop_
_entity.id
_entity.type
_entity.pdbx_description
1 polymer ?
#
loop_
_entity_poly.entity_id
_entity_poly.type
_entity_poly.pdbx_seq_one_letter_code
_entity_poly.pdbx_strand_id
1 'polypeptide(L)'
;MAMLAEPRRRNKWSLNPRGKLWSQDDSKFGQKMLEKMGWKKGDGLGRKKQGEVNPLRIDFKDDNKDDSKFGQKMLEKMGWKKGDGLGRKKQGEVNPLRIDFKDDNKG
;
A
#
# COMPACT_ATOMS: atom_id res chain seq x y z
N MET A 1 4.01 -1.53 -35.20
CA MET A 1 2.93 -1.35 -34.20
C MET A 1 3.48 -1.78 -32.84
N ALA A 2 3.76 -0.84 -31.94
CA ALA A 2 4.44 -1.11 -30.68
C ALA A 2 3.43 -1.21 -29.53
N MET A 3 3.40 -2.39 -28.89
CA MET A 3 2.92 -2.75 -27.55
C MET A 3 2.19 -1.64 -26.74
N LEU A 4 0.87 -1.75 -26.59
CA LEU A 4 0.01 -0.89 -25.74
C LEU A 4 0.08 -1.20 -24.23
N ALA A 5 0.92 -2.16 -23.81
CA ALA A 5 0.98 -2.62 -22.43
C ALA A 5 2.15 -1.97 -21.69
N GLU A 6 1.85 -1.28 -20.60
CA GLU A 6 2.83 -0.64 -19.73
C GLU A 6 3.80 -1.69 -19.12
N PRO A 7 5.11 -1.38 -18.95
CA PRO A 7 6.05 -2.26 -18.31
C PRO A 7 5.60 -2.69 -16.90
N ARG A 8 5.52 -4.00 -16.65
CA ARG A 8 5.07 -4.57 -15.37
C ARG A 8 6.00 -4.13 -14.22
N ARG A 9 5.55 -3.14 -13.45
CA ARG A 9 6.21 -2.71 -12.21
C ARG A 9 5.86 -3.67 -11.06
N ARG A 10 6.87 -4.22 -10.40
CA ARG A 10 6.67 -5.09 -9.22
C ARG A 10 6.43 -4.20 -8.00
N ASN A 11 5.19 -4.18 -7.51
CA ASN A 11 4.88 -3.52 -6.25
C ASN A 11 5.47 -4.35 -5.10
N LYS A 12 6.41 -3.76 -4.36
CA LYS A 12 7.00 -4.37 -3.16
C LYS A 12 5.99 -4.22 -2.03
N TRP A 13 5.20 -5.24 -1.76
CA TRP A 13 4.36 -5.29 -0.57
C TRP A 13 5.26 -5.33 0.66
N SER A 14 5.39 -4.21 1.36
CA SER A 14 6.10 -4.15 2.62
C SER A 14 5.21 -4.75 3.71
N LEU A 15 5.74 -5.71 4.48
CA LEU A 15 5.09 -6.27 5.68
C LEU A 15 4.84 -5.24 6.80
N ASN A 16 5.31 -4.00 6.63
CA ASN A 16 5.18 -2.91 7.60
C ASN A 16 4.85 -1.59 6.89
N PRO A 17 3.63 -1.42 6.38
CA PRO A 17 3.23 -0.24 5.59
C PRO A 17 3.25 1.08 6.37
N ARG A 18 3.31 1.03 7.70
CA ARG A 18 3.37 2.21 8.59
C ARG A 18 4.70 2.37 9.32
N GLY A 19 5.69 1.52 9.03
CA GLY A 19 6.99 1.55 9.71
C GLY A 19 6.97 1.21 11.21
N LYS A 20 5.80 0.96 11.82
CA LYS A 20 5.60 0.90 13.28
C LYS A 20 5.91 -0.44 13.94
N LEU A 21 6.03 -1.52 13.15
CA LEU A 21 6.15 -2.89 13.65
C LEU A 21 7.40 -3.15 14.52
N TRP A 22 8.49 -2.41 14.34
CA TRP A 22 9.73 -2.61 15.09
C TRP A 22 9.77 -1.81 16.41
N SER A 23 9.12 -0.65 16.47
CA SER A 23 9.06 0.22 17.65
C SER A 23 7.93 -0.15 18.63
N GLN A 24 6.93 -0.91 18.17
CA GLN A 24 5.81 -1.36 19.01
C GLN A 24 5.97 -2.75 19.61
N ASP A 25 6.94 -3.54 19.14
CA ASP A 25 7.11 -4.90 19.63
C ASP A 25 8.17 -4.94 20.73
N ASP A 26 7.68 -4.92 21.97
CA ASP A 26 8.46 -4.95 23.21
C ASP A 26 9.23 -6.28 23.39
N SER A 27 8.93 -7.31 22.59
CA SER A 27 9.63 -8.59 22.63
C SER A 27 10.89 -8.63 21.77
N LYS A 28 11.09 -7.65 20.89
CA LYS A 28 12.17 -7.68 19.89
C LYS A 28 13.55 -7.48 20.49
N PHE A 29 14.50 -8.26 19.94
CA PHE A 29 15.92 -8.20 20.26
C PHE A 29 16.49 -6.77 20.29
N GLY A 30 16.12 -5.94 19.31
CA GLY A 30 16.62 -4.56 19.21
C GLY A 30 16.21 -3.67 20.38
N GLN A 31 14.98 -3.78 20.88
CA GLN A 31 14.53 -2.97 22.03
C GLN A 31 15.25 -3.39 23.31
N LYS A 32 15.33 -4.70 23.57
CA LYS A 32 16.07 -5.24 24.72
C LYS A 32 17.54 -4.85 24.71
N MET A 33 18.16 -4.77 23.53
CA MET A 33 19.55 -4.31 23.40
C MET A 33 19.70 -2.82 23.73
N LEU A 34 18.78 -1.98 23.26
CA LEU A 34 18.78 -0.54 23.57
C LEU A 34 18.57 -0.30 25.07
N GLU A 35 17.63 -1.02 25.69
CA GLU A 35 17.39 -0.95 27.14
C GLU A 35 18.61 -1.34 27.96
N LYS A 36 19.32 -2.41 27.55
CA LYS A 36 20.59 -2.79 28.17
C LYS A 36 21.67 -1.70 28.07
N MET A 37 21.63 -0.89 27.02
CA MET A 37 22.54 0.25 26.82
C MET A 37 22.05 1.54 27.52
N GLY A 38 20.99 1.45 28.34
CA GLY A 38 20.47 2.56 29.13
C GLY A 38 19.44 3.45 28.42
N TRP A 39 18.99 3.06 27.22
CA TRP A 39 17.88 3.73 26.54
C TRP A 39 16.54 3.30 27.16
N LYS A 40 15.54 4.19 27.16
CA LYS A 40 14.19 3.89 27.67
C LYS A 40 13.16 4.17 26.59
N LYS A 41 12.10 3.36 26.56
CA LYS A 41 10.98 3.55 25.64
C LYS A 41 10.37 4.95 25.83
N GLY A 42 10.47 5.79 24.81
CA GLY A 42 10.00 7.19 24.83
C GLY A 42 11.11 8.24 24.99
N ASP A 43 12.34 7.83 25.30
CA ASP A 43 13.49 8.74 25.28
C ASP A 43 14.09 8.84 23.87
N GLY A 44 14.49 10.06 23.49
CA GLY A 44 15.28 10.29 22.28
C GLY A 44 16.67 9.67 22.38
N LEU A 45 17.23 9.20 21.26
CA LEU A 45 18.60 8.67 21.25
C LEU A 45 19.64 9.80 21.40
N GLY A 46 20.81 9.46 21.95
CA GLY A 46 21.93 10.39 22.12
C GLY A 46 22.14 10.87 23.56
N ARG A 47 23.34 11.39 23.84
CA ARG A 47 23.80 11.74 25.19
C ARG A 47 22.91 12.74 25.93
N LYS A 48 22.22 13.64 25.22
CA LYS A 48 21.27 14.62 25.76
C LYS A 48 19.81 14.32 25.37
N LYS A 49 19.53 13.09 24.92
CA LYS A 49 18.20 12.69 24.41
C LYS A 49 17.71 13.54 23.23
N GLN A 50 18.64 14.06 22.42
CA GLN A 50 18.34 14.98 21.33
C GLN A 50 17.77 14.31 20.06
N GLY A 51 17.78 12.99 20.00
CA GLY A 51 17.24 12.24 18.87
C GLY A 51 15.71 12.28 18.85
N GLU A 52 15.14 12.26 17.65
CA GLU A 52 13.70 12.16 17.45
C GLU A 52 13.13 10.88 18.07
N VAL A 53 12.07 11.04 18.88
CA VAL A 53 11.35 9.94 19.53
C VAL A 53 10.45 9.23 18.53
N ASN A 54 9.94 9.96 17.54
CA ASN A 54 9.04 9.44 16.55
C ASN A 54 9.82 8.82 15.38
N PRO A 55 9.42 7.62 14.92
CA PRO A 55 9.96 7.07 13.67
C PRO A 55 9.69 8.03 12.51
N LEU A 56 10.70 8.24 11.66
CA LEU A 56 10.56 9.02 10.43
C LEU A 56 9.47 8.39 9.55
N ARG A 57 8.45 9.17 9.21
CA ARG A 57 7.42 8.79 8.24
C ARG A 57 7.94 9.08 6.84
N ILE A 58 8.00 8.04 6.02
CA ILE A 58 8.27 8.19 4.59
C ILE A 58 6.91 8.33 3.92
N ASP A 59 6.65 9.49 3.30
CA ASP A 59 5.47 9.66 2.46
C ASP A 59 5.72 8.95 1.13
N PHE A 60 5.14 7.76 0.98
CA PHE A 60 5.14 7.06 -0.28
C PHE A 60 4.22 7.80 -1.26
N LYS A 61 4.80 8.31 -2.34
CA LYS A 61 4.04 8.83 -3.47
C LYS A 61 3.60 7.64 -4.32
N ASP A 62 2.32 7.27 -4.20
CA ASP A 62 1.70 6.29 -5.09
C ASP A 62 1.39 6.96 -6.43
N ASP A 63 2.32 6.86 -7.39
CA ASP A 63 2.11 7.38 -8.74
C ASP A 63 0.89 6.72 -9.44
N ASN A 64 0.47 5.52 -9.00
CA ASN A 64 -0.68 4.78 -9.54
C ASN A 64 -2.06 5.35 -9.17
N LYS A 65 -2.15 6.30 -8.22
CA LYS A 65 -3.45 6.80 -7.75
C LYS A 65 -4.19 7.57 -8.83
N ASP A 66 -3.45 8.21 -9.74
CA ASP A 66 -4.01 8.96 -10.87
C ASP A 66 -4.36 8.08 -12.07
N ASP A 67 -3.71 6.93 -12.23
CA ASP A 67 -3.96 5.98 -13.33
C ASP A 67 -5.34 5.32 -13.23
N SER A 68 -5.86 5.19 -12.01
CA SER A 68 -7.24 4.73 -11.76
C SER A 68 -8.31 5.61 -12.43
N LYS A 69 -7.99 6.89 -12.67
CA LYS A 69 -8.88 7.86 -13.32
C LYS A 69 -8.69 7.90 -14.83
N PHE A 70 -7.56 7.42 -15.35
CA PHE A 70 -7.30 7.41 -16.79
C PHE A 70 -8.29 6.51 -17.53
N GLY A 71 -8.45 5.27 -17.07
CA GLY A 71 -9.44 4.34 -17.63
C GLY A 71 -10.87 4.86 -17.52
N GLN A 72 -11.23 5.45 -16.37
CA GLN A 72 -12.56 6.06 -16.17
C GLN A 72 -12.80 7.22 -17.15
N LYS A 73 -11.85 8.15 -17.30
CA LYS A 73 -11.95 9.26 -18.24
C LYS A 73 -12.04 8.80 -19.70
N MET A 74 -11.32 7.74 -20.06
CA MET A 74 -11.43 7.16 -21.41
C MET A 74 -12.83 6.59 -21.66
N LEU A 75 -13.40 5.86 -20.69
CA LEU A 75 -14.76 5.35 -20.79
C LEU A 75 -15.78 6.48 -20.90
N GLU A 76 -15.66 7.51 -20.06
CA GLU A 76 -16.51 8.71 -20.10
C GLU A 76 -16.44 9.41 -21.47
N LYS A 77 -15.25 9.54 -22.05
CA LYS A 77 -15.06 10.13 -23.39
C LYS A 77 -15.74 9.31 -24.50
N MET A 78 -15.86 8.00 -24.31
CA MET A 78 -16.57 7.10 -25.22
C MET A 78 -18.09 7.01 -24.93
N GLY A 79 -18.61 7.87 -24.05
CA GLY A 79 -20.04 7.97 -23.75
C GLY A 79 -20.55 7.01 -22.68
N TRP A 80 -19.67 6.25 -22.03
CA TRP A 80 -20.02 5.51 -20.82
C TRP A 80 -20.22 6.48 -19.65
N LYS A 81 -21.15 6.19 -18.73
CA LYS A 81 -21.35 7.00 -17.52
C LYS A 81 -21.16 6.11 -16.29
N LYS A 82 -20.68 6.70 -15.20
CA LYS A 82 -20.50 5.98 -13.93
C LYS A 82 -21.83 5.35 -13.48
N GLY A 83 -21.86 4.02 -13.41
CA GLY A 83 -23.04 3.23 -13.04
C GLY A 83 -23.81 2.63 -14.22
N ASP A 84 -23.46 2.97 -15.46
CA ASP A 84 -24.02 2.29 -16.64
C ASP A 84 -23.30 0.97 -16.90
N GLY A 85 -24.06 -0.04 -17.33
CA GLY A 85 -23.50 -1.26 -17.90
C GLY A 85 -22.81 -0.99 -19.23
N LEU A 86 -21.75 -1.72 -19.54
CA LEU A 86 -21.09 -1.62 -20.85
C LEU A 86 -21.95 -2.26 -21.96
N GLY A 87 -21.79 -1.80 -23.21
CA GLY A 87 -22.50 -2.34 -24.37
C GLY A 87 -23.59 -1.42 -24.94
N ARG A 88 -24.00 -1.69 -26.19
CA ARG A 88 -24.88 -0.81 -26.99
C ARG A 88 -26.24 -0.49 -26.35
N LYS A 89 -26.74 -1.37 -25.47
CA LYS A 89 -27.99 -1.20 -24.71
C LYS A 89 -27.75 -1.12 -23.20
N LYS A 90 -26.52 -0.85 -22.76
CA LYS A 90 -26.11 -0.83 -21.34
C LYS A 90 -26.37 -2.16 -20.59
N GLN A 91 -26.27 -3.27 -21.31
CA GLN A 91 -26.62 -4.60 -20.80
C GLN A 91 -25.51 -5.30 -20.01
N GLY A 92 -24.29 -4.77 -20.03
CA GLY A 92 -23.17 -5.33 -19.30
C GLY A 92 -23.35 -5.21 -17.79
N GLU A 93 -22.72 -6.11 -17.04
CA GLU A 93 -22.78 -6.05 -15.59
C GLU A 93 -22.12 -4.79 -15.04
N VAL A 94 -22.85 -4.10 -14.16
CA VAL A 94 -22.38 -2.89 -13.47
C VAL A 94 -21.49 -3.25 -12.28
N ASN A 95 -21.75 -4.41 -11.68
CA ASN A 95 -21.03 -4.87 -10.50
C ASN A 95 -19.75 -5.60 -10.92
N PRO A 96 -18.62 -5.33 -10.24
CA PRO A 96 -17.39 -6.08 -10.49
C PRO A 96 -17.59 -7.54 -10.08
N LEU A 97 -17.05 -8.44 -10.90
CA LEU A 97 -17.01 -9.87 -10.59
C LEU A 97 -16.26 -10.09 -9.28
N ARG A 98 -16.86 -10.85 -8.36
CA ARG A 98 -16.19 -11.33 -7.16
C ARG A 98 -15.52 -12.66 -7.51
N ILE A 99 -14.21 -12.71 -7.34
CA ILE A 99 -13.44 -13.95 -7.47
C ILE A 99 -13.18 -14.45 -6.06
N ASP A 100 -13.74 -15.60 -5.72
CA ASP A 100 -13.43 -16.29 -4.48
C ASP A 100 -12.14 -17.08 -4.70
N PHE A 101 -11.07 -16.69 -4.00
CA PHE A 101 -9.82 -17.45 -4.01
C PHE A 101 -9.96 -18.60 -3.02
N LYS A 102 -9.89 -19.84 -3.54
CA LYS A 102 -9.79 -21.03 -2.73
C LYS A 102 -8.33 -21.26 -2.39
N ASP A 103 -7.94 -20.92 -1.16
CA ASP A 103 -6.61 -21.24 -0.65
C ASP A 103 -6.55 -22.74 -0.31
N ASP A 104 -6.20 -23.56 -1.29
CA ASP A 104 -5.90 -24.98 -1.07
C ASP A 104 -4.51 -25.13 -0.42
N ASN A 105 -4.38 -24.76 0.86
CA ASN A 105 -3.21 -25.12 1.68
C ASN A 105 -3.53 -26.36 2.53
N LYS A 106 -3.48 -27.52 1.87
CA LYS A 106 -3.27 -28.82 2.54
C LYS A 106 -1.90 -29.36 2.08
N GLY A 107 -0.87 -28.93 2.79
CA GLY A 107 0.44 -29.60 2.87
C GLY A 107 0.64 -30.02 4.31
#